data_AF-A0A1J6IB31-F1
#
_entry.id   AF-A0A1J6IB31-F1
#
_cell.length_a   1.000
_cell.length_b   1.000
_cell.length_c   1.000
_cell.angle_alpha   90.00
_cell.angle_beta   90.00
_cell.angle_gamma   90.00
#
_symmetry.space_group_name_H-M   'P 1'
#
loop_
_entity.id
_entity.type
_entity.pdbx_description
1 polymer ?
#
loop_
_entity_poly.entity_id
_entity_poly.type
_entity_poly.pdbx_seq_one_letter_code
_entity_poly.pdbx_strand_id
1 'polypeptide(L)'
;MESITIENYVFPSTMVKPPGSTNSFFLAGAGNRGLEIEGKFVKFTAIGVYMEETALPFLATKWKSKSSEELANSLDFFRDIVTGPFEKFTRVTMILPLTGKQYSEKVAENCVAHWKAIGTYTDAESQAIEKFLNIFQNETFSPGASILFTQSPVGALTISFIKDDSVTGTGNAVIENKQLSEAVLESIIGKHGVSPAAKCSIAERVSELFKKSYADASVCENPGIEKSSDPVIEEKPTIPEIGV
;
A
#
# COMPACT_ATOMS: atom_id res chain seq x y z
N MET A 1 13.05 -6.24 0.18
CA MET A 1 12.00 -6.34 1.23
C MET A 1 11.55 -7.79 1.31
N GLU A 2 11.18 -8.27 2.48
CA GLU A 2 10.75 -9.66 2.65
C GLU A 2 9.24 -9.82 2.50
N SER A 3 8.80 -11.03 2.20
CA SER A 3 7.40 -11.44 2.26
C SER A 3 6.88 -11.38 3.70
N ILE A 4 5.58 -11.19 3.88
CA ILE A 4 4.93 -11.32 5.19
C ILE A 4 4.03 -12.56 5.18
N THR A 5 4.09 -13.35 6.23
CA THR A 5 3.19 -14.48 6.44
C THR A 5 2.17 -14.14 7.52
N ILE A 6 0.89 -14.28 7.22
CA ILE A 6 -0.21 -14.14 8.18
C ILE A 6 -0.90 -15.49 8.27
N GLU A 7 -0.90 -16.10 9.45
CA GLU A 7 -1.24 -17.52 9.63
C GLU A 7 -0.35 -18.40 8.73
N ASN A 8 -0.93 -19.08 7.73
CA ASN A 8 -0.23 -19.93 6.78
C ASN A 8 -0.16 -19.29 5.37
N TYR A 9 -0.58 -18.02 5.23
CA TYR A 9 -0.70 -17.36 3.94
C TYR A 9 0.45 -16.38 3.72
N VAL A 10 1.24 -16.64 2.68
CA VAL A 10 2.39 -15.82 2.30
C VAL A 10 1.95 -14.71 1.35
N PHE A 11 2.26 -13.48 1.73
CA PHE A 11 2.18 -12.29 0.88
C PHE A 11 3.59 -11.97 0.36
N PRO A 12 3.87 -12.21 -0.94
CA PRO A 12 5.16 -11.93 -1.54
C PRO A 12 5.57 -10.47 -1.35
N SER A 13 6.88 -10.19 -1.32
CA SER A 13 7.41 -8.82 -1.16
C SER A 13 7.06 -7.91 -2.35
N THR A 14 6.81 -8.49 -3.51
CA THR A 14 6.47 -7.81 -4.76
C THR A 14 5.30 -8.51 -5.43
N MET A 15 4.47 -7.74 -6.13
CA MET A 15 3.41 -8.24 -6.98
C MET A 15 3.59 -7.65 -8.37
N VAL A 16 3.62 -8.51 -9.39
CA VAL A 16 3.82 -8.10 -10.78
C VAL A 16 2.53 -8.40 -11.54
N LYS A 17 2.02 -7.40 -12.26
CA LYS A 17 0.80 -7.51 -13.09
C LYS A 17 -0.41 -8.07 -12.33
N PRO A 18 -0.85 -7.41 -11.24
CA PRO A 18 -2.11 -7.79 -10.63
C PRO A 18 -3.27 -7.59 -11.63
N PRO A 19 -4.43 -8.22 -11.40
CA PRO A 19 -5.56 -8.09 -12.32
C PRO A 19 -5.93 -6.64 -12.59
N GLY A 20 -6.03 -6.26 -13.88
CA GLY A 20 -6.35 -4.89 -14.28
C GLY A 20 -5.16 -3.92 -14.28
N SER A 21 -3.92 -4.39 -14.05
CA SER A 21 -2.72 -3.55 -14.13
C SER A 21 -1.55 -4.28 -14.80
N THR A 22 -0.68 -3.48 -15.43
CA THR A 22 0.61 -3.95 -15.98
C THR A 22 1.79 -3.58 -15.10
N ASN A 23 1.54 -2.88 -13.99
CA ASN A 23 2.57 -2.30 -13.13
C ASN A 23 3.15 -3.31 -12.14
N SER A 24 4.26 -2.89 -11.52
CA SER A 24 4.90 -3.58 -10.40
C SER A 24 4.55 -2.88 -9.10
N PHE A 25 4.32 -3.69 -8.06
CA PHE A 25 3.92 -3.23 -6.74
C PHE A 25 4.83 -3.84 -5.69
N PHE A 26 5.07 -3.09 -4.61
CA PHE A 26 5.71 -3.62 -3.41
C PHE A 26 4.67 -3.87 -2.32
N LEU A 27 4.92 -4.88 -1.48
CA LEU A 27 4.10 -5.14 -0.30
C LEU A 27 4.34 -4.01 0.71
N ALA A 28 3.36 -3.13 0.82
CA ALA A 28 3.35 -2.02 1.78
C ALA A 28 3.16 -2.55 3.19
N GLY A 29 2.27 -3.51 3.39
CA GLY A 29 2.09 -4.18 4.67
C GLY A 29 1.02 -5.26 4.62
N ALA A 30 0.95 -6.08 5.66
CA ALA A 30 -0.05 -7.12 5.78
C ALA A 30 -0.53 -7.28 7.22
N GLY A 31 -1.75 -7.78 7.39
CA GLY A 31 -2.35 -8.01 8.70
C GLY A 31 -3.58 -8.89 8.62
N ASN A 32 -4.04 -9.38 9.76
CA ASN A 32 -5.31 -10.10 9.84
C ASN A 32 -6.48 -9.14 10.08
N ARG A 33 -7.69 -9.60 9.75
CA ARG A 33 -8.96 -9.01 10.16
C ARG A 33 -9.76 -10.07 10.90
N GLY A 34 -10.27 -9.71 12.06
CA GLY A 34 -11.03 -10.59 12.95
C GLY A 34 -12.16 -9.87 13.68
N LEU A 35 -12.90 -10.60 14.50
CA LEU A 35 -13.93 -10.08 15.42
C LEU A 35 -13.73 -10.71 16.79
N GLU A 36 -14.07 -9.95 17.84
CA GLU A 36 -14.26 -10.51 19.17
C GLU A 36 -15.57 -11.29 19.22
N ILE A 37 -15.48 -12.59 19.49
CA ILE A 37 -16.62 -13.49 19.64
C ILE A 37 -16.43 -14.23 20.96
N GLU A 38 -17.35 -14.00 21.91
CA GLU A 38 -17.33 -14.64 23.23
C GLU A 38 -15.98 -14.46 23.98
N GLY A 39 -15.38 -13.27 23.87
CA GLY A 39 -14.11 -12.93 24.52
C GLY A 39 -12.87 -13.53 23.85
N LYS A 40 -13.00 -14.07 22.64
CA LYS A 40 -11.88 -14.54 21.81
C LYS A 40 -11.84 -13.78 20.49
N PHE A 41 -10.65 -13.32 20.11
CA PHE A 41 -10.41 -12.73 18.81
C PHE A 41 -10.34 -13.81 17.71
N VAL A 42 -11.41 -13.93 16.93
CA VAL A 42 -11.52 -14.89 15.82
C VAL A 42 -11.11 -14.20 14.52
N LYS A 43 -10.08 -14.73 13.86
CA LYS A 43 -9.56 -14.21 12.59
C LYS A 43 -10.35 -14.77 11.41
N PHE A 44 -10.82 -13.89 10.53
CA PHE A 44 -11.60 -14.26 9.35
C PHE A 44 -10.77 -14.19 8.06
N THR A 45 -9.93 -13.16 7.93
CA THR A 45 -9.13 -12.96 6.72
C THR A 45 -7.71 -12.49 7.03
N ALA A 46 -6.79 -12.82 6.14
CA ALA A 46 -5.46 -12.24 6.04
C ALA A 46 -5.45 -11.25 4.87
N ILE A 47 -4.88 -10.07 5.07
CA ILE A 47 -4.94 -8.96 4.11
C ILE A 47 -3.53 -8.49 3.81
N GLY A 48 -3.17 -8.45 2.54
CA GLY A 48 -1.95 -7.80 2.05
C GLY A 48 -2.30 -6.57 1.22
N VAL A 49 -1.67 -5.44 1.54
CA VAL A 49 -1.80 -4.17 0.83
C VAL A 49 -0.51 -3.88 0.11
N TYR A 50 -0.62 -3.62 -1.18
CA TYR A 50 0.49 -3.34 -2.09
C TYR A 50 0.28 -1.97 -2.72
N MET A 51 1.38 -1.27 -2.95
CA MET A 51 1.39 0.04 -3.63
C MET A 51 2.34 -0.01 -4.82
N GLU A 52 1.98 0.69 -5.88
CA GLU A 52 2.86 0.91 -7.03
C GLU A 52 4.15 1.63 -6.57
N GLU A 53 5.26 1.40 -7.27
CA GLU A 53 6.57 1.97 -6.91
C GLU A 53 6.58 3.51 -6.81
N THR A 54 5.77 4.18 -7.62
CA THR A 54 5.60 5.65 -7.62
C THR A 54 4.97 6.19 -6.33
N ALA A 55 4.38 5.34 -5.49
CA ALA A 55 3.84 5.73 -4.19
C ALA A 55 4.91 6.24 -3.23
N LEU A 56 6.11 5.64 -3.23
CA LEU A 56 7.17 6.03 -2.30
C LEU A 56 7.65 7.47 -2.51
N PRO A 57 8.05 7.91 -3.72
CA PRO A 57 8.46 9.30 -3.93
C PRO A 57 7.32 10.28 -3.65
N PHE A 58 6.05 9.92 -3.96
CA PHE A 58 4.90 10.75 -3.62
C PHE A 58 4.76 10.94 -2.11
N LEU A 59 4.73 9.85 -1.33
CA LEU A 59 4.56 9.89 0.11
C LEU A 59 5.77 10.54 0.81
N ALA A 60 6.98 10.37 0.26
CA ALA A 60 8.20 10.94 0.81
C ALA A 60 8.16 12.48 0.89
N THR A 61 7.39 13.16 0.04
CA THR A 61 7.26 14.63 0.05
C THR A 61 6.78 15.17 1.40
N LYS A 62 6.01 14.38 2.15
CA LYS A 62 5.40 14.77 3.43
C LYS A 62 5.81 13.87 4.59
N TRP A 63 6.07 12.59 4.32
CA TRP A 63 6.16 11.55 5.35
C TRP A 63 7.58 11.01 5.58
N LYS A 64 8.57 11.41 4.77
CA LYS A 64 9.93 10.82 4.79
C LYS A 64 10.64 10.90 6.14
N SER A 65 10.42 11.98 6.90
CA SER A 65 11.07 12.21 8.20
C SER A 65 10.34 11.58 9.39
N LYS A 66 9.19 10.93 9.17
CA LYS A 66 8.34 10.41 10.22
C LYS A 66 8.77 9.01 10.66
N SER A 67 8.73 8.78 11.97
CA SER A 67 8.88 7.45 12.56
C SER A 67 7.70 6.55 12.22
N SER A 68 7.89 5.23 12.32
CA SER A 68 6.80 4.26 12.13
C SER A 68 5.65 4.49 13.10
N GLU A 69 5.93 4.89 14.35
CA GLU A 69 4.90 5.21 15.35
C GLU A 69 4.09 6.45 14.97
N GLU A 70 4.74 7.52 14.51
CA GLU A 70 4.05 8.71 14.02
C GLU A 70 3.17 8.39 12.81
N LEU A 71 3.66 7.54 11.89
CA LEU A 71 2.90 7.11 10.71
C LEU A 71 1.70 6.24 11.10
N ALA A 72 1.88 5.27 12.01
CA ALA A 72 0.82 4.37 12.46
C ALA A 72 -0.36 5.11 13.12
N ASN A 73 -0.07 6.24 13.76
CA ASN A 73 -1.06 7.08 14.43
C ASN A 73 -1.59 8.24 13.57
N SER A 74 -1.09 8.40 12.34
CA SER A 74 -1.46 9.51 11.45
C SER A 74 -2.62 9.13 10.52
N LEU A 75 -3.80 9.68 10.77
CA LEU A 75 -4.94 9.54 9.85
C LEU A 75 -4.66 10.13 8.46
N ASP A 76 -3.92 11.24 8.41
CA ASP A 76 -3.57 11.88 7.15
C ASP A 76 -2.59 11.05 6.32
N PHE A 77 -1.72 10.27 6.95
CA PHE A 77 -0.81 9.36 6.25
C PHE A 77 -1.60 8.27 5.51
N PHE A 78 -2.53 7.61 6.20
CA PHE A 78 -3.38 6.60 5.56
C PHE A 78 -4.31 7.21 4.52
N ARG A 79 -4.79 8.44 4.72
CA ARG A 79 -5.57 9.15 3.70
C ARG A 79 -4.74 9.45 2.45
N ASP A 80 -3.51 9.92 2.60
CA ASP A 80 -2.60 10.14 1.47
C ASP A 80 -2.28 8.82 0.73
N ILE A 81 -2.26 7.68 1.43
CA ILE A 81 -2.19 6.35 0.79
C ILE A 81 -3.47 6.06 0.00
N VAL A 82 -4.65 6.19 0.61
CA VAL A 82 -5.94 5.86 -0.01
C VAL A 82 -6.19 6.70 -1.26
N THR A 83 -5.98 8.02 -1.17
CA THR A 83 -6.32 8.98 -2.24
C THR A 83 -5.11 9.32 -3.13
N GLY A 84 -3.95 8.74 -2.87
CA GLY A 84 -2.72 9.05 -3.60
C GLY A 84 -2.81 8.73 -5.10
N PRO A 85 -2.11 9.47 -5.97
CA PRO A 85 -2.19 9.37 -7.43
C PRO A 85 -1.33 8.22 -7.98
N PHE A 86 -1.48 7.03 -7.41
CA PHE A 86 -0.77 5.81 -7.78
C PHE A 86 -1.70 4.60 -7.59
N GLU A 87 -1.39 3.49 -8.26
CA GLU A 87 -2.21 2.29 -8.12
C GLU A 87 -1.99 1.61 -6.77
N LYS A 88 -3.05 0.95 -6.29
CA LYS A 88 -3.01 0.09 -5.10
C LYS A 88 -3.55 -1.28 -5.46
N PHE A 89 -3.01 -2.30 -4.82
CA PHE A 89 -3.49 -3.66 -4.95
C PHE A 89 -3.72 -4.25 -3.56
N THR A 90 -4.91 -4.80 -3.33
CA THR A 90 -5.26 -5.44 -2.06
C THR A 90 -5.62 -6.89 -2.32
N ARG A 91 -4.98 -7.81 -1.60
CA ARG A 91 -5.30 -9.24 -1.57
C ARG A 91 -5.90 -9.60 -0.23
N VAL A 92 -7.16 -10.02 -0.22
CA VAL A 92 -7.87 -10.51 0.96
C VAL A 92 -7.98 -12.03 0.86
N THR A 93 -7.27 -12.76 1.70
CA THR A 93 -7.25 -14.23 1.74
C THR A 93 -8.07 -14.76 2.90
N MET A 94 -8.93 -15.74 2.66
CA MET A 94 -9.85 -16.28 3.66
C MET A 94 -9.10 -17.21 4.62
N ILE A 95 -9.17 -16.92 5.92
CA ILE A 95 -8.74 -17.84 6.99
C ILE A 95 -9.91 -18.77 7.34
N LEU A 96 -11.10 -18.18 7.50
CA LEU A 96 -12.36 -18.90 7.66
C LEU A 96 -13.22 -18.72 6.40
N PRO A 97 -14.09 -19.70 6.09
CA PRO A 97 -14.95 -19.61 4.91
C PRO A 97 -15.92 -18.43 5.02
N LEU A 98 -16.17 -17.77 3.90
CA LEU A 98 -17.14 -16.67 3.77
C LEU A 98 -17.89 -16.81 2.45
N THR A 99 -19.19 -16.51 2.45
CA THR A 99 -19.90 -16.30 1.19
C THR A 99 -19.56 -14.91 0.64
N GLY A 100 -19.64 -14.74 -0.67
CA GLY A 100 -19.48 -13.44 -1.32
C GLY A 100 -20.47 -12.43 -0.78
N LYS A 101 -21.71 -12.86 -0.52
CA LYS A 101 -22.75 -12.05 0.12
C LYS A 101 -22.34 -11.55 1.51
N GLN A 102 -21.87 -12.44 2.40
CA GLN A 102 -21.41 -12.04 3.74
C GLN A 102 -20.28 -11.01 3.68
N TYR A 103 -19.36 -11.18 2.73
CA TYR A 103 -18.26 -10.26 2.54
C TYR A 103 -18.74 -8.91 1.98
N SER A 104 -19.50 -8.94 0.89
CA SER A 104 -19.84 -7.75 0.12
C SER A 104 -20.89 -6.88 0.81
N GLU A 105 -21.88 -7.47 1.48
CA GLU A 105 -22.86 -6.73 2.27
C GLU A 105 -22.17 -5.94 3.38
N LYS A 106 -21.19 -6.55 4.05
CA LYS A 106 -20.49 -5.84 5.13
C LYS A 106 -19.68 -4.64 4.63
N VAL A 107 -19.04 -4.77 3.47
CA VAL A 107 -18.32 -3.66 2.82
C VAL A 107 -19.31 -2.58 2.37
N ALA A 108 -20.40 -2.98 1.69
CA ALA A 108 -21.41 -2.07 1.18
C ALA A 108 -22.12 -1.28 2.29
N GLU A 109 -22.53 -1.94 3.38
CA GLU A 109 -23.14 -1.30 4.55
C GLU A 109 -22.27 -0.16 5.09
N ASN A 110 -20.97 -0.43 5.27
CA ASN A 110 -20.02 0.55 5.80
C ASN A 110 -19.85 1.73 4.84
N CYS A 111 -19.75 1.48 3.54
CA CYS A 111 -19.61 2.52 2.51
C CYS A 111 -20.86 3.42 2.48
N VAL A 112 -22.05 2.82 2.35
CA VAL A 112 -23.32 3.54 2.25
C VAL A 112 -23.60 4.36 3.51
N ALA A 113 -23.37 3.79 4.70
CA ALA A 113 -23.56 4.51 5.96
C ALA A 113 -22.66 5.75 6.04
N HIS A 114 -21.38 5.60 5.68
CA HIS A 114 -20.44 6.71 5.67
C HIS A 114 -20.83 7.80 4.68
N TRP A 115 -21.13 7.44 3.43
CA TRP A 115 -21.46 8.41 2.37
C TRP A 115 -22.77 9.15 2.63
N LYS A 116 -23.76 8.48 3.22
CA LYS A 116 -24.99 9.16 3.68
C LYS A 116 -24.69 10.16 4.78
N ALA A 117 -23.83 9.80 5.74
CA ALA A 117 -23.48 10.69 6.86
C ALA A 117 -22.74 11.96 6.42
N ILE A 118 -21.92 11.87 5.35
CA ILE A 118 -21.19 13.03 4.80
C ILE A 118 -21.88 13.69 3.61
N GLY A 119 -23.09 13.24 3.25
CA GLY A 119 -23.90 13.85 2.18
C GLY A 119 -23.38 13.61 0.76
N THR A 120 -22.61 12.55 0.52
CA THR A 120 -22.02 12.25 -0.80
C THR A 120 -22.65 11.02 -1.48
N TYR A 121 -23.67 10.41 -0.90
CA TYR A 121 -24.32 9.23 -1.48
C TYR A 121 -25.28 9.64 -2.61
N THR A 122 -24.85 9.48 -3.87
CA THR A 122 -25.67 9.78 -5.06
C THR A 122 -26.13 8.51 -5.78
N ASP A 123 -26.89 8.67 -6.88
CA ASP A 123 -27.28 7.56 -7.75
C ASP A 123 -26.08 6.80 -8.32
N ALA A 124 -24.96 7.50 -8.58
CA ALA A 124 -23.73 6.87 -9.08
C ALA A 124 -23.14 5.90 -8.04
N GLU A 125 -23.07 6.31 -6.76
CA GLU A 125 -22.62 5.44 -5.67
C GLU A 125 -23.60 4.29 -5.44
N SER A 126 -24.91 4.54 -5.54
CA SER A 126 -25.93 3.50 -5.40
C SER A 126 -25.78 2.41 -6.47
N GLN A 127 -25.60 2.80 -7.75
CA GLN A 127 -25.38 1.86 -8.86
C GLN A 127 -24.04 1.11 -8.72
N ALA A 128 -23.00 1.80 -8.24
CA ALA A 128 -21.70 1.17 -7.97
C ALA A 128 -21.82 0.10 -6.87
N ILE A 129 -22.58 0.37 -5.81
CA ILE A 129 -22.86 -0.59 -4.73
C ILE A 129 -23.68 -1.78 -5.24
N GLU A 130 -24.72 -1.54 -6.03
CA GLU A 130 -25.51 -2.63 -6.63
C GLU A 130 -24.63 -3.54 -7.50
N LYS A 131 -23.81 -2.94 -8.37
CA LYS A 131 -22.85 -3.69 -9.19
C LYS A 131 -21.85 -4.47 -8.34
N PHE A 132 -21.33 -3.85 -7.27
CA PHE A 132 -20.45 -4.52 -6.32
C PHE A 132 -21.14 -5.73 -5.70
N LEU A 133 -22.34 -5.59 -5.14
CA LEU A 133 -23.08 -6.70 -4.53
C LEU A 133 -23.34 -7.83 -5.54
N ASN A 134 -23.72 -7.49 -6.77
CA ASN A 134 -23.99 -8.46 -7.85
C ASN A 134 -22.74 -9.29 -8.22
N ILE A 135 -21.56 -8.68 -8.25
CA ILE A 135 -20.29 -9.38 -8.54
C ILE A 135 -20.02 -10.49 -7.49
N PHE A 136 -20.44 -10.28 -6.24
CA PHE A 136 -20.22 -11.22 -5.14
C PHE A 136 -21.44 -12.13 -4.86
N GLN A 137 -22.55 -12.00 -5.57
CA GLN A 137 -23.83 -12.62 -5.20
C GLN A 137 -23.76 -14.15 -5.15
N ASN A 138 -23.09 -14.76 -6.14
CA ASN A 138 -23.00 -16.22 -6.29
C ASN A 138 -21.63 -16.79 -5.89
N GLU A 139 -20.82 -15.94 -5.28
CA GLU A 139 -19.45 -16.24 -4.89
C GLU A 139 -19.43 -16.95 -3.53
N THR A 140 -18.50 -17.90 -3.35
CA THR A 140 -18.20 -18.50 -2.06
C THR A 140 -16.69 -18.71 -1.99
N PHE A 141 -16.13 -18.46 -0.81
CA PHE A 141 -14.70 -18.47 -0.58
C PHE A 141 -14.36 -19.46 0.53
N SER A 142 -13.71 -20.56 0.13
CA SER A 142 -13.06 -21.50 1.03
C SER A 142 -11.84 -20.86 1.73
N PRO A 143 -11.35 -21.43 2.85
CA PRO A 143 -10.04 -21.06 3.36
C PRO A 143 -8.96 -21.15 2.27
N GLY A 144 -8.14 -20.11 2.14
CA GLY A 144 -7.11 -19.99 1.12
C GLY A 144 -7.55 -19.28 -0.17
N ALA A 145 -8.85 -19.24 -0.46
CA ALA A 145 -9.37 -18.41 -1.54
C ALA A 145 -9.03 -16.93 -1.29
N SER A 146 -8.86 -16.15 -2.35
CA SER A 146 -8.53 -14.73 -2.28
C SER A 146 -9.48 -13.87 -3.12
N ILE A 147 -9.83 -12.71 -2.57
CA ILE A 147 -10.42 -11.60 -3.30
C ILE A 147 -9.30 -10.60 -3.62
N LEU A 148 -9.26 -10.16 -4.86
CA LEU A 148 -8.25 -9.26 -5.39
C LEU A 148 -8.90 -7.94 -5.80
N PHE A 149 -8.36 -6.84 -5.29
CA PHE A 149 -8.78 -5.50 -5.65
C PHE A 149 -7.62 -4.71 -6.22
N THR A 150 -7.77 -4.17 -7.43
CA THR A 150 -6.84 -3.20 -8.00
C THR A 150 -7.54 -1.86 -8.12
N GLN A 151 -6.99 -0.84 -7.47
CA GLN A 151 -7.52 0.52 -7.45
C GLN A 151 -6.68 1.39 -8.37
N SER A 152 -7.31 1.89 -9.41
CA SER A 152 -6.69 2.83 -10.34
C SER A 152 -6.73 4.26 -9.78
N PRO A 153 -5.68 5.09 -9.99
CA PRO A 153 -5.69 6.49 -9.57
C PRO A 153 -6.79 7.32 -10.26
N VAL A 154 -7.34 6.86 -11.39
CA VAL A 154 -8.47 7.53 -12.06
C VAL A 154 -9.85 7.14 -11.50
N GLY A 155 -9.90 6.28 -10.49
CA GLY A 155 -11.14 5.96 -9.76
C GLY A 155 -11.82 4.65 -10.16
N ALA A 156 -11.18 3.79 -10.95
CA ALA A 156 -11.68 2.46 -11.25
C ALA A 156 -11.33 1.46 -10.12
N LEU A 157 -12.22 0.52 -9.86
CA LEU A 157 -12.00 -0.65 -8.99
C LEU A 157 -12.11 -1.92 -9.82
N THR A 158 -11.00 -2.62 -10.02
CA THR A 158 -10.97 -3.95 -10.63
C THR A 158 -11.06 -5.02 -9.55
N ILE A 159 -11.94 -5.99 -9.73
CA ILE A 159 -12.23 -7.08 -8.80
C ILE A 159 -12.00 -8.41 -9.50
N SER A 160 -11.22 -9.29 -8.87
CA SER A 160 -10.98 -10.66 -9.34
C SER A 160 -10.94 -11.63 -8.15
N PHE A 161 -11.09 -12.92 -8.44
CA PHE A 161 -11.09 -13.96 -7.41
C PHE A 161 -10.08 -15.05 -7.74
N ILE A 162 -9.46 -15.59 -6.69
CA ILE A 162 -8.70 -16.84 -6.71
C ILE A 162 -9.48 -17.79 -5.81
N LYS A 163 -10.10 -18.83 -6.37
CA LYS A 163 -10.91 -19.76 -5.56
C LYS A 163 -10.16 -21.04 -5.21
N ASP A 164 -9.25 -21.51 -6.07
CA ASP A 164 -8.39 -22.69 -5.89
C ASP A 164 -7.08 -22.52 -6.72
N ASP A 165 -6.17 -23.51 -6.73
CA ASP A 165 -4.90 -23.51 -7.50
C ASP A 165 -5.05 -23.34 -9.03
N SER A 166 -6.28 -23.30 -9.54
CA SER A 166 -6.55 -22.89 -10.91
C SER A 166 -6.28 -21.39 -11.08
N VAL A 167 -5.14 -21.10 -11.68
CA VAL A 167 -4.64 -19.76 -12.08
C VAL A 167 -5.62 -18.97 -12.97
N THR A 168 -6.69 -19.59 -13.46
CA THR A 168 -7.75 -18.93 -14.22
C THR A 168 -8.76 -18.29 -13.28
N GLY A 169 -8.41 -17.12 -12.75
CA GLY A 169 -9.37 -16.26 -12.06
C GLY A 169 -10.59 -16.03 -12.94
N THR A 170 -11.79 -16.12 -12.35
CA THR A 170 -13.02 -15.59 -12.94
C THR A 170 -12.74 -14.19 -13.47
N GLY A 171 -13.16 -13.92 -14.72
CA GLY A 171 -12.82 -12.69 -15.44
C GLY A 171 -12.99 -11.44 -14.58
N ASN A 172 -12.09 -10.47 -14.81
CA ASN A 172 -12.05 -9.24 -14.01
C ASN A 172 -13.34 -8.44 -14.18
N ALA A 173 -13.99 -8.07 -13.07
CA ALA A 173 -15.06 -7.10 -13.07
C ALA A 173 -14.49 -5.71 -12.77
N VAL A 174 -14.95 -4.68 -13.48
CA VAL A 174 -14.49 -3.30 -13.27
C VAL A 174 -15.66 -2.41 -12.90
N ILE A 175 -15.52 -1.63 -11.83
CA ILE A 175 -16.49 -0.62 -11.40
C ILE A 175 -15.84 0.76 -11.49
N GLU A 176 -16.38 1.61 -12.36
CA GLU A 176 -15.95 3.00 -12.54
C GLU A 176 -16.65 3.90 -11.51
N ASN A 177 -16.14 3.91 -10.29
CA ASN A 177 -16.63 4.81 -9.24
C ASN A 177 -15.49 5.07 -8.24
N LYS A 178 -14.95 6.29 -8.26
CA LYS A 178 -13.81 6.69 -7.44
C LYS A 178 -14.08 6.49 -5.95
N GLN A 179 -15.28 6.83 -5.51
CA GLN A 179 -15.63 6.79 -4.11
C GLN A 179 -15.67 5.36 -3.57
N LEU A 180 -16.30 4.43 -4.31
CA LEU A 180 -16.26 3.00 -4.01
C LEU A 180 -14.85 2.44 -4.06
N SER A 181 -14.08 2.81 -5.09
CA SER A 181 -12.69 2.38 -5.24
C SER A 181 -11.89 2.73 -3.99
N GLU A 182 -11.90 3.99 -3.56
CA GLU A 182 -11.20 4.43 -2.35
C GLU A 182 -11.76 3.80 -1.06
N ALA A 183 -13.08 3.66 -0.96
CA ALA A 183 -13.74 3.14 0.23
C ALA A 183 -13.37 1.69 0.56
N VAL A 184 -13.06 0.85 -0.44
CA VAL A 184 -12.59 -0.52 -0.20
C VAL A 184 -11.29 -0.53 0.61
N LEU A 185 -10.30 0.29 0.25
CA LEU A 185 -9.04 0.35 1.01
C LEU A 185 -9.19 1.13 2.31
N GLU A 186 -9.98 2.22 2.31
CA GLU A 186 -10.32 2.96 3.53
C GLU A 186 -10.98 2.05 4.58
N SER A 187 -11.81 1.08 4.15
CA SER A 187 -12.43 0.11 5.07
C SER A 187 -11.41 -0.78 5.79
N ILE A 188 -10.19 -0.89 5.28
CA ILE A 188 -9.11 -1.73 5.83
C ILE A 188 -8.16 -0.89 6.67
N ILE A 189 -7.64 0.21 6.12
CA ILE A 189 -6.53 1.00 6.70
C ILE A 189 -6.94 2.41 7.17
N GLY A 190 -8.18 2.80 6.93
CA GLY A 190 -8.72 4.11 7.26
C GLY A 190 -8.86 4.37 8.76
N LYS A 191 -9.55 5.47 9.11
CA LYS A 191 -9.82 5.82 10.52
C LYS A 191 -10.58 4.72 11.26
N HIS A 192 -11.56 4.13 10.59
CA HIS A 192 -12.41 3.04 11.09
C HIS A 192 -12.05 1.70 10.44
N GLY A 193 -10.80 1.58 9.97
CA GLY A 193 -10.30 0.41 9.26
C GLY A 193 -10.38 -0.88 10.10
N VAL A 194 -10.72 -1.99 9.46
CA VAL A 194 -10.94 -3.29 10.13
C VAL A 194 -9.65 -4.07 10.43
N SER A 195 -8.48 -3.60 10.00
CA SER A 195 -7.19 -4.26 10.26
C SER A 195 -6.14 -3.31 10.83
N PRO A 196 -6.14 -3.09 12.16
CA PRO A 196 -5.08 -2.35 12.84
C PRO A 196 -3.68 -2.95 12.57
N ALA A 197 -3.58 -4.28 12.48
CA ALA A 197 -2.32 -4.96 12.17
C ALA A 197 -1.77 -4.56 10.79
N ALA A 198 -2.62 -4.45 9.76
CA ALA A 198 -2.19 -3.98 8.45
C ALA A 198 -1.70 -2.53 8.49
N LYS A 199 -2.38 -1.66 9.26
CA LYS A 199 -1.95 -0.25 9.45
C LYS A 199 -0.56 -0.15 10.07
N CYS A 200 -0.30 -0.87 11.15
CA CYS A 200 1.01 -0.89 11.79
C CYS A 200 2.08 -1.42 10.83
N SER A 201 1.80 -2.54 10.14
CA SER A 201 2.73 -3.12 9.17
C SER A 201 3.08 -2.16 8.03
N ILE A 202 2.10 -1.42 7.51
CA ILE A 202 2.31 -0.38 6.48
C ILE A 202 3.20 0.74 7.02
N ALA A 203 2.90 1.27 8.19
CA ALA A 203 3.65 2.36 8.80
C ALA A 203 5.12 1.98 9.05
N GLU A 204 5.37 0.77 9.55
CA GLU A 204 6.71 0.23 9.77
C GLU A 204 7.50 0.12 8.46
N ARG A 205 6.97 -0.60 7.47
CA ARG A 205 7.68 -0.86 6.22
C ARG A 205 7.89 0.42 5.40
N VAL A 206 6.91 1.31 5.34
CA VAL A 206 7.06 2.58 4.63
C VAL A 206 8.12 3.46 5.31
N SER A 207 8.16 3.54 6.65
CA SER A 207 9.22 4.24 7.37
C SER A 207 10.61 3.66 7.09
N GLU A 208 10.74 2.33 7.06
CA GLU A 208 11.99 1.66 6.68
C GLU A 208 12.43 1.95 5.25
N LEU A 209 11.49 1.99 4.30
CA LEU A 209 11.78 2.31 2.90
C LEU A 209 12.29 3.74 2.74
N PHE A 210 11.72 4.69 3.49
CA PHE A 210 12.22 6.05 3.52
C PHE A 210 13.66 6.12 4.04
N LYS A 211 14.00 5.36 5.10
CA LYS A 211 15.37 5.29 5.64
C LYS A 211 16.36 4.68 4.66
N LYS A 212 15.98 3.61 3.97
CA LYS A 212 16.82 2.96 2.95
C LYS A 212 17.10 3.89 1.77
N SER A 213 16.09 4.59 1.27
CA SER A 213 16.27 5.59 0.19
C SER A 213 17.23 6.72 0.58
N TYR A 214 17.32 7.05 1.88
CA TYR A 214 18.23 8.08 2.39
C TYR A 214 19.68 7.57 2.47
N ALA A 215 19.86 6.33 2.93
CA ALA A 215 21.18 5.69 2.95
C ALA A 215 21.78 5.60 1.55
N ASP A 216 20.99 5.14 0.56
CA ASP A 216 21.45 5.01 -0.83
C ASP A 216 21.75 6.38 -1.48
N ALA A 217 20.99 7.43 -1.13
CA ALA A 217 21.27 8.80 -1.61
C ALA A 217 22.53 9.40 -0.97
N SER A 218 22.76 9.18 0.33
CA SER A 218 23.94 9.69 1.05
C SER A 218 25.27 9.06 0.59
N VAL A 219 25.22 7.83 0.04
CA VAL A 219 26.40 7.16 -0.54
C VAL A 219 26.78 7.75 -1.90
N CYS A 220 25.80 8.28 -2.66
CA CYS A 220 26.04 8.92 -3.96
C CYS A 220 26.52 10.39 -3.86
N GLU A 221 26.50 11.00 -2.68
CA GLU A 221 26.85 12.41 -2.46
C GLU A 221 28.32 12.68 -2.07
N ASN A 222 29.21 11.67 -2.14
CA ASN A 222 30.65 11.89 -1.95
C ASN A 222 31.43 11.85 -3.28
N PRO A 223 31.55 12.95 -4.04
CA PRO A 223 32.67 13.13 -4.94
C PRO A 223 33.91 13.39 -4.07
N GLY A 224 34.88 12.49 -4.14
CA GLY A 224 36.13 12.59 -3.40
C GLY A 224 36.79 13.96 -3.61
N ILE A 225 37.08 14.65 -2.51
CA ILE A 225 38.02 15.77 -2.51
C ILE A 225 39.39 15.16 -2.79
N GLU A 226 39.82 15.17 -4.05
CA GLU A 226 41.24 15.04 -4.39
C GLU A 226 41.97 16.19 -3.71
N LYS A 227 42.82 15.85 -2.73
CA LYS A 227 43.82 16.78 -2.21
C LYS A 227 44.82 17.04 -3.34
N SER A 228 44.67 18.19 -4.01
CA SER A 228 45.71 18.82 -4.80
C SER A 228 46.94 19.02 -3.90
N SER A 229 48.01 18.30 -4.21
CA SER A 229 49.35 18.56 -3.68
C SER A 229 49.98 19.69 -4.50
N ASP A 230 50.04 20.88 -3.92
CA ASP A 230 50.82 22.00 -4.47
C ASP A 230 52.32 21.65 -4.47
N PRO A 231 53.09 21.96 -5.53
CA PRO A 231 54.52 21.78 -5.52
C PRO A 231 55.20 22.88 -4.70
N VAL A 232 56.01 22.45 -3.73
CA VAL A 232 56.98 23.29 -3.00
C VAL A 232 58.03 23.80 -3.98
N ILE A 233 58.07 25.11 -4.19
CA ILE A 233 59.19 25.78 -4.87
C ILE A 233 60.18 26.20 -3.78
N GLU A 234 61.35 25.56 -3.76
CA GLU A 234 62.50 25.93 -2.94
C GLU A 234 63.00 27.33 -3.30
N GLU A 235 63.02 28.23 -2.32
CA GLU A 235 63.76 29.49 -2.38
C GLU A 235 65.28 29.21 -2.43
N LYS A 236 65.94 29.68 -3.49
CA LYS A 236 67.41 29.76 -3.55
C LYS A 236 67.89 31.05 -2.85
N PRO A 237 68.96 31.00 -2.04
CA PRO A 237 69.44 32.15 -1.29
C PRO A 237 70.24 33.14 -2.16
N THR A 238 70.05 34.42 -1.83
CA THR A 238 70.65 35.63 -2.40
C THR A 238 72.15 35.76 -2.09
N ILE A 239 72.95 36.23 -3.06
CA ILE A 239 74.34 36.71 -2.89
C ILE A 239 74.49 38.01 -3.72
N PRO A 240 75.26 39.03 -3.25
CA PRO A 240 74.95 40.46 -3.48
C PRO A 240 75.67 41.13 -4.66
N GLU A 241 75.26 42.38 -4.90
CA GLU A 241 75.70 43.34 -5.92
C GLU A 241 77.21 43.52 -6.09
N ILE A 242 77.62 43.78 -7.33
CA ILE A 242 78.77 44.65 -7.67
C ILE A 242 78.38 45.43 -8.93
N GLY A 243 78.37 46.76 -8.84
CA GLY A 243 78.05 47.65 -9.96
C GLY A 243 79.23 47.93 -10.89
N VAL A 244 78.88 48.44 -12.08
CA VAL A 244 79.45 49.60 -12.79
C VAL A 244 78.32 50.20 -13.61
#